data_AF-A0A0A2KR79-F1
#
_entry.id   AF-A0A0A2KR79-F1
#
_cell.length_a   1.000
_cell.length_b   1.000
_cell.length_c   1.000
_cell.angle_alpha   90.00
_cell.angle_beta   90.00
_cell.angle_gamma   90.00
#
_symmetry.space_group_name_H-M   'P 1'
#
loop_
_entity.id
_entity.type
_entity.pdbx_description
1 polymer ?
#
loop_
_entity_poly.entity_id
_entity_poly.type
_entity_poly.pdbx_seq_one_letter_code
_entity_poly.pdbx_strand_id
1 'polypeptide(L)'
;MKVFNLLLLWCLGLVTHVLANNEAAPYELLHYYYVYKLEWDTGIDKTIAPGCATEYGHMCYFDEFAKYLMDDNWRDAYRPSAADHTKTPGMAAVSKLSSNIPRSARYKLNLLLPHINADAKSFPLVFEAVLHAANNAIAQDNVNKDDLEQAVEMAQEIKEARTPAVFEIQEAALKARVGEEAFEFVQVTASGFKWPETLAAIDSAIEDGDLTAEKGATMKESIRLFSLTYEHDILAGEVSDHNHLNIVKSLATSITSLTRGIEERFPESGGVSSSGPSSECESEFSYSSTSSSSDSD
;
A
#
# COMPACT_ATOMS: atom_id res chain seq x y z
N MET A 1 -11.52 -39.63 7.03
CA MET A 1 -11.07 -39.07 5.73
C MET A 1 -12.04 -38.05 5.13
N LYS A 2 -13.37 -38.29 5.07
CA LYS A 2 -14.32 -37.29 4.51
C LYS A 2 -14.42 -35.96 5.29
N VAL A 3 -14.34 -36.01 6.63
CA VAL A 3 -14.43 -34.81 7.49
C VAL A 3 -13.15 -33.96 7.43
N PHE A 4 -11.98 -34.59 7.35
CA PHE A 4 -10.69 -33.90 7.22
C PHE A 4 -10.56 -33.20 5.86
N ASN A 5 -11.06 -33.83 4.78
CA ASN A 5 -11.12 -33.20 3.45
C ASN A 5 -12.14 -32.05 3.40
N LEU A 6 -13.25 -32.14 4.15
CA LEU A 6 -14.21 -31.04 4.30
C LEU A 6 -13.64 -29.87 5.10
N LEU A 7 -12.84 -30.15 6.14
CA LEU A 7 -12.11 -29.14 6.90
C LEU A 7 -11.02 -28.48 6.06
N LEU A 8 -10.25 -29.25 5.28
CA LEU A 8 -9.27 -28.70 4.33
C LEU A 8 -9.94 -27.88 3.22
N LEU A 9 -11.10 -28.30 2.70
CA LEU A 9 -11.90 -27.51 1.75
C LEU A 9 -12.49 -26.24 2.39
N TRP A 10 -12.87 -26.30 3.67
CA TRP A 10 -13.30 -25.12 4.44
C TRP A 10 -12.14 -24.16 4.72
N CYS A 11 -10.96 -24.68 5.07
CA CYS A 11 -9.74 -23.89 5.22
C CYS A 11 -9.29 -23.29 3.88
N LEU A 12 -9.35 -24.03 2.77
CA LEU A 12 -9.08 -23.50 1.43
C LEU A 12 -10.12 -22.43 1.02
N GLY A 13 -11.38 -22.58 1.42
CA GLY A 13 -12.42 -21.55 1.26
C GLY A 13 -12.16 -20.31 2.13
N LEU A 14 -11.66 -20.48 3.36
CA LEU A 14 -11.25 -19.38 4.24
C LEU A 14 -9.96 -18.70 3.74
N VAL A 15 -9.06 -19.42 3.05
CA VAL A 15 -7.85 -18.85 2.41
C VAL A 15 -8.22 -17.97 1.21
N THR A 16 -9.42 -18.12 0.63
CA THR A 16 -9.97 -17.15 -0.33
C THR A 16 -10.57 -15.91 0.34
N HIS A 17 -10.43 -15.73 1.66
CA HIS A 17 -10.56 -14.42 2.30
C HIS A 17 -9.32 -13.57 1.99
N VAL A 18 -9.17 -13.32 0.69
CA VAL A 18 -8.27 -12.36 0.08
C VAL A 18 -8.53 -11.01 0.73
N LEU A 19 -7.63 -10.58 1.61
CA LEU A 19 -7.18 -9.18 1.67
C LEU A 19 -8.24 -8.12 2.07
N ALA A 20 -9.35 -8.53 2.70
CA ALA A 20 -10.36 -7.60 3.22
C ALA A 20 -9.81 -6.86 4.44
N ASN A 21 -9.43 -5.60 4.23
CA ASN A 21 -9.04 -4.68 5.29
C ASN A 21 -10.10 -3.57 5.35
N ASN A 22 -10.98 -3.64 6.35
CA ASN A 22 -12.07 -2.67 6.52
C ASN A 22 -11.58 -1.24 6.77
N GLU A 23 -10.36 -1.07 7.28
CA GLU A 23 -9.73 0.23 7.48
C GLU A 23 -9.28 0.82 6.14
N ALA A 24 -8.65 0.01 5.28
CA ALA A 24 -8.26 0.42 3.94
C ALA A 24 -9.47 0.61 3.00
N ALA A 25 -10.56 -0.10 3.26
CA ALA A 25 -11.61 -0.29 2.28
C ALA A 25 -12.31 1.00 1.78
N PRO A 26 -12.60 1.99 2.64
CA PRO A 26 -13.10 3.28 2.22
C PRO A 26 -12.15 4.03 1.27
N TYR A 27 -10.86 4.06 1.61
CA TYR A 27 -9.83 4.74 0.83
C TYR A 27 -9.65 4.10 -0.54
N GLU A 28 -9.77 2.77 -0.62
CA GLU A 28 -9.77 2.04 -1.90
C GLU A 28 -10.89 2.52 -2.83
N LEU A 29 -12.11 2.72 -2.32
CA LEU A 29 -13.21 3.24 -3.14
C LEU A 29 -12.95 4.66 -3.64
N LEU A 30 -12.40 5.53 -2.79
CA LEU A 30 -12.02 6.88 -3.18
C LEU A 30 -10.91 6.86 -4.23
N HIS A 31 -9.86 6.07 -4.04
CA HIS A 31 -8.78 5.92 -5.01
C HIS A 31 -9.32 5.42 -6.36
N TYR A 32 -10.14 4.37 -6.37
CA TYR A 32 -10.76 3.86 -7.59
C TYR A 32 -11.67 4.90 -8.26
N TYR A 33 -12.40 5.69 -7.47
CA TYR A 33 -13.25 6.75 -7.98
C TYR A 33 -12.46 7.85 -8.67
N TYR A 34 -11.36 8.30 -8.05
CA TYR A 34 -10.51 9.33 -8.66
C TYR A 34 -9.89 8.84 -9.97
N VAL A 35 -9.45 7.58 -10.06
CA VAL A 35 -8.98 7.02 -11.33
C VAL A 35 -10.10 6.90 -12.37
N TYR A 36 -11.30 6.46 -11.98
CA TYR A 36 -12.49 6.48 -12.86
C TYR A 36 -12.79 7.89 -13.38
N LYS A 37 -12.70 8.90 -12.51
CA LYS A 37 -12.91 10.31 -12.86
C LYS A 37 -11.83 10.83 -13.81
N LEU A 38 -10.57 10.47 -13.60
CA LEU A 38 -9.48 10.81 -14.52
C LEU A 38 -9.74 10.24 -15.92
N GLU A 39 -10.16 8.98 -16.03
CA GLU A 39 -10.55 8.41 -17.33
C GLU A 39 -11.70 9.20 -17.94
N TRP A 40 -12.69 9.59 -17.14
CA TRP A 40 -13.84 10.37 -17.58
C TRP A 40 -13.46 11.74 -18.15
N ASP A 41 -12.73 12.53 -17.36
CA ASP A 41 -12.39 13.92 -17.66
C ASP A 41 -11.41 14.03 -18.86
N THR A 42 -10.54 13.03 -19.02
CA THR A 42 -9.60 12.96 -20.16
C THR A 42 -10.22 12.38 -21.44
N GLY A 43 -11.42 11.80 -21.35
CA GLY A 43 -12.13 11.27 -22.52
C GLY A 43 -11.60 9.95 -23.07
N ILE A 44 -10.67 9.27 -22.38
CA ILE A 44 -10.16 7.95 -22.81
C ILE A 44 -11.19 6.84 -22.65
N ASP A 45 -10.86 5.66 -23.17
CA ASP A 45 -11.65 4.45 -22.94
C ASP A 45 -11.81 4.20 -21.43
N LYS A 46 -13.05 3.93 -21.00
CA LYS A 46 -13.35 3.67 -19.58
C LYS A 46 -13.01 2.23 -19.29
N THR A 47 -12.01 2.01 -18.42
CA THR A 47 -11.58 0.68 -17.99
C THR A 47 -11.94 0.42 -16.53
N ILE A 48 -12.09 1.48 -15.73
CA ILE A 48 -12.53 1.43 -14.34
C ILE A 48 -14.05 1.59 -14.30
N ALA A 49 -14.73 0.61 -13.69
CA ALA A 49 -16.18 0.58 -13.52
C ALA A 49 -16.98 1.03 -14.76
N PRO A 50 -16.69 0.50 -15.97
CA PRO A 50 -17.25 1.04 -17.22
C PRO A 50 -18.78 0.97 -17.28
N GLY A 51 -19.39 0.03 -16.54
CA GLY A 51 -20.85 -0.10 -16.46
C GLY A 51 -21.53 0.92 -15.56
N CYS A 52 -20.81 1.63 -14.68
CA CYS A 52 -21.41 2.57 -13.72
C CYS A 52 -22.18 3.68 -14.46
N ALA A 53 -21.55 4.31 -15.44
CA ALA A 53 -22.19 5.39 -16.19
C ALA A 53 -23.41 4.91 -17.00
N THR A 54 -23.42 3.64 -17.41
CA THR A 54 -24.57 3.05 -18.12
C THR A 54 -25.75 2.82 -17.16
N GLU A 55 -25.49 2.45 -15.91
CA GLU A 55 -26.53 2.23 -14.90
C GLU A 55 -27.23 3.54 -14.50
N TYR A 56 -26.47 4.62 -14.36
CA TYR A 56 -27.00 5.91 -13.88
C TYR A 56 -27.33 6.91 -15.01
N GLY A 57 -26.81 6.70 -16.22
CA GLY A 57 -27.08 7.57 -17.39
C GLY A 57 -26.20 8.82 -17.48
N HIS A 58 -25.24 8.98 -16.56
CA HIS A 58 -24.27 10.06 -16.49
C HIS A 58 -22.96 9.56 -15.85
N MET A 59 -21.93 10.40 -15.85
CA MET A 59 -20.72 10.13 -15.04
C MET A 59 -21.11 9.96 -13.58
N CYS A 60 -20.88 8.79 -13.01
CA CYS A 60 -21.28 8.48 -11.64
C CYS A 60 -20.75 9.53 -10.65
N TYR A 61 -21.64 10.01 -9.79
CA TYR A 61 -21.24 10.66 -8.56
C TYR A 61 -20.62 9.64 -7.61
N PHE A 62 -19.88 10.10 -6.61
CA PHE A 62 -19.16 9.21 -5.71
C PHE A 62 -20.06 8.19 -5.01
N ASP A 63 -21.22 8.62 -4.50
CA ASP A 63 -22.14 7.73 -3.80
C ASP A 63 -22.77 6.65 -4.71
N GLU A 64 -23.02 7.00 -5.97
CA GLU A 64 -23.46 6.07 -7.02
C GLU A 64 -22.35 5.05 -7.34
N PHE A 65 -21.12 5.52 -7.56
CA PHE A 65 -19.96 4.67 -7.81
C PHE A 65 -19.68 3.72 -6.64
N ALA A 66 -19.71 4.24 -5.42
CA ALA A 66 -19.52 3.44 -4.20
C ALA A 66 -20.58 2.34 -4.11
N LYS A 67 -21.88 2.67 -4.28
CA LYS A 67 -22.97 1.68 -4.27
C LYS A 67 -22.88 0.66 -5.40
N TYR A 68 -22.42 1.08 -6.57
CA TYR A 68 -22.22 0.21 -7.73
C TYR A 68 -21.19 -0.89 -7.44
N LEU A 69 -20.12 -0.55 -6.73
CA LEU A 69 -19.02 -1.47 -6.43
C LEU A 69 -19.18 -2.25 -5.12
N MET A 70 -19.97 -1.77 -4.17
CA MET A 70 -20.19 -2.48 -2.91
C MET A 70 -20.94 -3.80 -3.11
N ASP A 71 -20.49 -4.83 -2.39
CA ASP A 71 -21.29 -6.02 -2.20
C ASP A 71 -22.57 -5.72 -1.40
N ASP A 72 -23.60 -6.56 -1.55
CA ASP A 72 -24.97 -6.26 -1.13
C ASP A 72 -25.07 -5.90 0.37
N ASN A 73 -24.36 -6.64 1.24
CA ASN A 73 -24.36 -6.37 2.68
C ASN A 73 -23.78 -5.00 3.04
N TRP A 74 -22.71 -4.56 2.38
CA TRP A 74 -22.11 -3.25 2.66
C TRP A 74 -22.94 -2.14 2.05
N ARG A 75 -23.45 -2.35 0.83
CA ARG A 75 -24.34 -1.42 0.13
C ARG A 75 -25.60 -1.14 0.95
N ASP A 76 -26.17 -2.17 1.59
CA ASP A 76 -27.36 -2.03 2.42
C ASP A 76 -27.11 -1.27 3.73
N ALA A 77 -25.87 -1.31 4.24
CA ALA A 77 -25.45 -0.55 5.42
C ALA A 77 -25.02 0.89 5.08
N TYR A 78 -24.56 1.14 3.87
CA TYR A 78 -24.11 2.46 3.43
C TYR A 78 -25.28 3.44 3.29
N ARG A 79 -25.18 4.56 4.01
CA ARG A 79 -26.17 5.64 4.05
C ARG A 79 -25.50 6.97 3.67
N PRO A 80 -25.29 7.23 2.36
CA PRO A 80 -24.76 8.51 1.92
C PRO A 80 -25.72 9.64 2.24
N SER A 81 -25.15 10.82 2.49
CA SER A 81 -25.83 12.09 2.59
C SER A 81 -25.87 12.80 1.23
N ALA A 82 -26.63 13.89 1.13
CA ALA A 82 -26.64 14.70 -0.08
C ALA A 82 -25.26 15.28 -0.45
N ALA A 83 -24.36 15.46 0.53
CA ALA A 83 -23.00 15.94 0.29
C ALA A 83 -22.10 14.87 -0.37
N ASP A 84 -22.44 13.59 -0.23
CA ASP A 84 -21.69 12.47 -0.83
C ASP A 84 -22.04 12.29 -2.32
N HIS A 85 -23.13 12.91 -2.79
CA HIS A 85 -23.49 12.98 -4.21
C HIS A 85 -22.65 14.07 -4.91
N THR A 86 -21.35 13.83 -4.99
CA THR A 86 -20.34 14.78 -5.47
C THR A 86 -19.37 14.11 -6.44
N LYS A 87 -18.68 14.93 -7.24
CA LYS A 87 -17.58 14.51 -8.11
C LYS A 87 -16.19 14.69 -7.48
N THR A 88 -16.13 15.32 -6.31
CA THR A 88 -14.87 15.61 -5.61
C THR A 88 -14.99 15.19 -4.15
N PRO A 89 -15.15 13.89 -3.89
CA PRO A 89 -15.32 13.36 -2.52
C PRO A 89 -13.99 13.45 -1.75
N GLY A 90 -13.98 14.12 -0.60
CA GLY A 90 -12.82 14.13 0.29
C GLY A 90 -12.94 13.14 1.46
N MET A 91 -12.08 13.31 2.47
CA MET A 91 -12.05 12.50 3.70
C MET A 91 -13.37 12.40 4.47
N ALA A 92 -14.30 13.35 4.30
CA ALA A 92 -15.64 13.25 4.88
C ALA A 92 -16.40 12.00 4.38
N ALA A 93 -16.16 11.59 3.14
CA ALA A 93 -16.75 10.40 2.54
C ALA A 93 -16.21 9.12 3.19
N VAL A 94 -14.93 9.08 3.59
CA VAL A 94 -14.31 7.98 4.35
C VAL A 94 -15.11 7.72 5.63
N SER A 95 -15.36 8.77 6.41
CA SER A 95 -16.12 8.66 7.67
C SER A 95 -17.50 8.04 7.46
N LYS A 96 -18.16 8.33 6.33
CA LYS A 96 -19.46 7.77 5.98
C LYS A 96 -19.38 6.31 5.52
N LEU A 97 -18.36 5.96 4.76
CA LEU A 97 -18.11 4.59 4.30
C LEU A 97 -17.76 3.65 5.46
N SER A 98 -17.01 4.16 6.44
CA SER A 98 -16.67 3.43 7.67
C SER A 98 -17.85 3.29 8.63
N SER A 99 -18.87 4.16 8.52
CA SER A 99 -20.06 4.11 9.36
C SER A 99 -20.88 2.86 9.04
N ASN A 100 -20.98 1.95 10.02
CA ASN A 100 -21.68 0.67 9.88
C ASN A 100 -21.08 -0.27 8.81
N ILE A 101 -19.78 -0.15 8.55
CA ILE A 101 -19.08 -1.09 7.68
C ILE A 101 -19.28 -2.53 8.21
N PRO A 102 -19.72 -3.49 7.38
CA PRO A 102 -19.90 -4.86 7.83
C PRO A 102 -18.55 -5.47 8.21
N ARG A 103 -18.56 -6.55 8.98
CA ARG A 103 -17.33 -7.24 9.45
C ARG A 103 -16.36 -7.63 8.33
N SER A 104 -16.87 -7.81 7.10
CA SER A 104 -16.07 -8.00 5.90
C SER A 104 -16.66 -7.13 4.79
N ALA A 105 -16.08 -5.95 4.59
CA ALA A 105 -16.36 -5.13 3.42
C ALA A 105 -15.82 -5.81 2.17
N ARG A 106 -16.62 -5.80 1.10
CA ARG A 106 -16.29 -6.48 -0.16
C ARG A 106 -16.69 -5.65 -1.36
N TYR A 107 -15.89 -5.80 -2.41
CA TYR A 107 -16.11 -5.18 -3.71
C TYR A 107 -16.60 -6.19 -4.73
N LYS A 108 -17.46 -5.74 -5.63
CA LYS A 108 -17.77 -6.39 -6.89
C LYS A 108 -16.64 -6.11 -7.89
N LEU A 109 -15.48 -6.76 -7.70
CA LEU A 109 -14.29 -6.53 -8.53
C LEU A 109 -14.51 -6.80 -10.04
N ASN A 110 -15.48 -7.65 -10.40
CA ASN A 110 -15.90 -7.83 -11.81
C ASN A 110 -16.59 -6.60 -12.39
N LEU A 111 -17.22 -5.77 -11.55
CA LEU A 111 -17.80 -4.51 -11.98
C LEU A 111 -16.73 -3.43 -12.06
N LEU A 112 -15.76 -3.42 -11.13
CA LEU A 112 -14.62 -2.49 -11.15
C LEU A 112 -13.71 -2.73 -12.37
N LEU A 113 -13.25 -3.96 -12.57
CA LEU A 113 -12.28 -4.34 -13.61
C LEU A 113 -12.80 -5.56 -14.37
N PRO A 114 -13.80 -5.39 -15.26
CA PRO A 114 -14.42 -6.52 -15.97
C PRO A 114 -13.45 -7.25 -16.92
N HIS A 115 -12.33 -6.62 -17.26
CA HIS A 115 -11.29 -7.17 -18.13
C HIS A 115 -10.29 -8.07 -17.40
N ILE A 116 -10.31 -8.10 -16.05
CA ILE A 116 -9.47 -9.00 -15.26
C ILE A 116 -10.23 -10.29 -14.97
N ASN A 117 -9.60 -11.43 -15.22
CA ASN A 117 -10.19 -12.73 -14.98
C ASN A 117 -10.59 -12.91 -13.51
N ALA A 118 -11.78 -13.45 -13.25
CA ALA A 118 -12.32 -13.66 -11.91
C ALA A 118 -11.42 -14.56 -11.03
N ASP A 119 -10.74 -15.52 -11.64
CA ASP A 119 -9.79 -16.41 -10.96
C ASP A 119 -8.44 -15.73 -10.65
N ALA A 120 -8.18 -14.57 -11.27
CA ALA A 120 -6.95 -13.78 -11.12
C ALA A 120 -7.12 -12.55 -10.20
N LYS A 121 -8.24 -12.44 -9.47
CA LYS A 121 -8.54 -11.26 -8.63
C LYS A 121 -7.70 -11.19 -7.35
N SER A 122 -6.40 -10.99 -7.51
CA SER A 122 -5.50 -10.57 -6.44
C SER A 122 -5.50 -9.03 -6.36
N PHE A 123 -5.54 -8.45 -5.15
CA PHE A 123 -5.46 -7.00 -4.99
C PHE A 123 -4.21 -6.36 -5.63
N PRO A 124 -3.02 -7.02 -5.65
CA PRO A 124 -1.88 -6.51 -6.42
C PRO A 124 -2.23 -6.25 -7.90
N LEU A 125 -2.92 -7.19 -8.55
CA LEU A 125 -3.37 -7.03 -9.94
C LEU A 125 -4.45 -5.94 -10.09
N VAL A 126 -5.32 -5.77 -9.09
CA VAL A 126 -6.28 -4.67 -9.06
C VAL A 126 -5.55 -3.33 -9.04
N PHE A 127 -4.58 -3.15 -8.14
CA PHE A 127 -3.82 -1.90 -8.05
C PHE A 127 -2.94 -1.66 -9.29
N GLU A 128 -2.36 -2.70 -9.87
CA GLU A 128 -1.61 -2.59 -11.13
C GLU A 128 -2.50 -2.11 -12.29
N ALA A 129 -3.69 -2.68 -12.43
CA ALA A 129 -4.62 -2.27 -13.48
C ALA A 129 -5.19 -0.86 -13.26
N VAL A 130 -5.47 -0.49 -11.99
CA VAL A 130 -5.87 0.87 -11.62
C VAL A 130 -4.74 1.86 -11.93
N LEU A 131 -3.49 1.51 -11.63
CA LEU A 131 -2.34 2.32 -11.99
C LEU A 131 -2.18 2.46 -13.51
N HIS A 132 -2.35 1.37 -14.27
CA HIS A 132 -2.30 1.42 -15.73
C HIS A 132 -3.37 2.35 -16.31
N ALA A 133 -4.61 2.27 -15.80
CA ALA A 133 -5.69 3.19 -16.17
C ALA A 133 -5.34 4.65 -15.85
N ALA A 134 -4.81 4.92 -14.66
CA ALA A 134 -4.39 6.25 -14.26
C ALA A 134 -3.26 6.79 -15.16
N ASN A 135 -2.24 5.99 -15.45
CA ASN A 135 -1.15 6.38 -16.34
C ASN A 135 -1.63 6.69 -17.77
N ASN A 136 -2.62 5.92 -18.28
CA ASN A 136 -3.23 6.21 -19.57
C ASN A 136 -4.00 7.54 -19.58
N ALA A 137 -4.68 7.87 -18.48
CA ALA A 137 -5.35 9.16 -18.30
C ALA A 137 -4.33 10.31 -18.18
N ILE A 138 -3.28 10.14 -17.36
CA ILE A 138 -2.19 11.11 -17.19
C ILE A 138 -1.52 11.41 -18.53
N ALA A 139 -1.44 10.44 -19.45
CA ALA A 139 -0.88 10.64 -20.78
C ALA A 139 -1.72 11.53 -21.71
N GLN A 140 -2.96 11.90 -21.35
CA GLN A 140 -3.82 12.77 -22.17
C GLN A 140 -3.79 14.23 -21.76
N ASP A 141 -4.35 15.09 -22.62
CA ASP A 141 -4.67 16.47 -22.28
C ASP A 141 -5.92 16.54 -21.37
N ASN A 142 -6.06 17.62 -20.58
CA ASN A 142 -7.16 17.87 -19.63
C ASN A 142 -7.17 17.03 -18.34
N VAL A 143 -6.06 16.36 -18.00
CA VAL A 143 -5.93 15.78 -16.67
C VAL A 143 -5.95 16.89 -15.61
N ASN A 144 -6.68 16.68 -14.53
CA ASN A 144 -6.81 17.66 -13.45
C ASN A 144 -5.82 17.33 -12.33
N LYS A 145 -5.05 18.34 -11.88
CA LYS A 145 -4.03 18.19 -10.83
C LYS A 145 -4.64 17.77 -9.50
N ASP A 146 -5.73 18.41 -9.06
CA ASP A 146 -6.36 18.16 -7.77
C ASP A 146 -6.88 16.72 -7.68
N ASP A 147 -7.43 16.17 -8.77
CA ASP A 147 -7.89 14.78 -8.81
C ASP A 147 -6.75 13.77 -8.75
N LEU A 148 -5.59 14.09 -9.34
CA LEU A 148 -4.38 13.27 -9.25
C LEU A 148 -3.81 13.31 -7.83
N GLU A 149 -3.74 14.49 -7.22
CA GLU A 149 -3.28 14.64 -5.83
C GLU A 149 -4.19 13.85 -4.88
N GLN A 150 -5.50 13.90 -5.10
CA GLN A 150 -6.45 13.09 -4.34
C GLN A 150 -6.27 11.59 -4.60
N ALA A 151 -6.01 11.15 -5.84
CA ALA A 151 -5.70 9.75 -6.12
C ALA A 151 -4.44 9.28 -5.37
N VAL A 152 -3.42 10.13 -5.26
CA VAL A 152 -2.18 9.88 -4.51
C VAL A 152 -2.45 9.83 -3.01
N GLU A 153 -3.15 10.83 -2.45
CA GLU A 153 -3.52 10.90 -1.03
C GLU A 153 -4.26 9.62 -0.61
N MET A 154 -5.24 9.19 -1.40
CA MET A 154 -5.98 7.96 -1.11
C MET A 154 -5.09 6.72 -1.22
N ALA A 155 -4.17 6.66 -2.19
CA ALA A 155 -3.21 5.54 -2.27
C ALA A 155 -2.28 5.47 -1.06
N GLN A 156 -1.88 6.62 -0.51
CA GLN A 156 -1.08 6.71 0.72
C GLN A 156 -1.86 6.20 1.94
N GLU A 157 -3.11 6.62 2.11
CA GLU A 157 -3.97 6.14 3.21
C GLU A 157 -4.24 4.62 3.11
N ILE A 158 -4.42 4.08 1.90
CA ILE A 158 -4.54 2.62 1.70
C ILE A 158 -3.24 1.93 2.13
N LYS A 159 -2.08 2.47 1.74
CA LYS A 159 -0.78 1.92 2.12
C LYS A 159 -0.64 1.92 3.63
N GLU A 160 -0.92 3.04 4.29
CA GLU A 160 -0.85 3.18 5.74
C GLU A 160 -1.75 2.16 6.44
N ALA A 161 -3.03 2.06 6.05
CA ALA A 161 -3.97 1.10 6.64
C ALA A 161 -3.57 -0.37 6.44
N ARG A 162 -2.82 -0.69 5.36
CA ARG A 162 -2.38 -2.06 5.05
C ARG A 162 -1.00 -2.41 5.58
N THR A 163 -0.20 -1.42 5.99
CA THR A 163 1.18 -1.61 6.45
C THR A 163 1.29 -2.37 7.78
N PRO A 164 0.46 -2.14 8.82
CA PRO A 164 0.61 -2.83 10.11
C PRO A 164 0.67 -4.37 10.00
N ALA A 165 -0.20 -4.97 9.19
CA ALA A 165 -0.20 -6.42 8.98
C ALA A 165 1.08 -6.93 8.29
N VAL A 166 1.66 -6.13 7.38
CA VAL A 166 2.96 -6.44 6.76
C VAL A 166 4.09 -6.25 7.76
N PHE A 167 4.00 -5.23 8.61
CA PHE A 167 5.00 -4.92 9.61
C PHE A 167 5.10 -6.02 10.66
N GLU A 168 3.98 -6.59 11.12
CA GLU A 168 3.98 -7.77 12.02
C GLU A 168 4.75 -8.96 11.41
N ILE A 169 4.59 -9.19 10.11
CA ILE A 169 5.32 -10.25 9.38
C ILE A 169 6.81 -9.92 9.29
N GLN A 170 7.15 -8.67 8.98
CA GLN A 170 8.55 -8.21 8.94
C GLN A 170 9.22 -8.33 10.32
N GLU A 171 8.50 -7.99 11.39
CA GLU A 171 8.98 -8.08 12.77
C GLU A 171 9.28 -9.53 13.13
N ALA A 172 8.37 -10.46 12.83
CA ALA A 172 8.56 -11.89 13.04
C ALA A 172 9.75 -12.44 12.24
N ALA A 173 9.91 -12.04 10.98
CA ALA A 173 11.02 -12.44 10.13
C ALA A 173 12.37 -11.91 10.65
N LEU A 174 12.41 -10.65 11.09
CA LEU A 174 13.60 -10.05 11.69
C LEU A 174 13.98 -10.81 12.96
N LYS A 175 13.02 -11.00 13.89
CA LYS A 175 13.24 -11.74 15.14
C LYS A 175 13.76 -13.16 14.88
N ALA A 176 13.24 -13.85 13.88
CA ALA A 176 13.70 -15.19 13.50
C ALA A 176 15.16 -15.18 12.99
N ARG A 177 15.57 -14.13 12.26
CA ARG A 177 16.93 -14.00 11.72
C ARG A 177 17.95 -13.58 12.77
N VAL A 178 17.67 -12.52 13.52
CA VAL A 178 18.65 -11.95 14.47
C VAL A 178 18.64 -12.67 15.82
N GLY A 179 17.58 -13.43 16.11
CA GLY A 179 17.38 -14.09 17.40
C GLY A 179 16.82 -13.15 18.46
N GLU A 180 16.22 -13.72 19.50
CA GLU A 180 15.49 -12.97 20.52
C GLU A 180 16.36 -11.94 21.26
N GLU A 181 17.59 -12.31 21.59
CA GLU A 181 18.54 -11.43 22.28
C GLU A 181 18.94 -10.19 21.46
N ALA A 182 19.15 -10.34 20.15
CA ALA A 182 19.44 -9.19 19.30
C ALA A 182 18.19 -8.34 19.03
N PHE A 183 17.03 -8.99 19.01
CA PHE A 183 15.76 -8.33 18.77
C PHE A 183 15.33 -7.40 19.91
N GLU A 184 15.80 -7.63 21.15
CA GLU A 184 15.55 -6.73 22.30
C GLU A 184 16.05 -5.30 22.08
N PHE A 185 17.04 -5.10 21.20
CA PHE A 185 17.55 -3.77 20.84
C PHE A 185 16.76 -3.09 19.73
N VAL A 186 15.89 -3.82 19.03
CA VAL A 186 15.14 -3.32 17.87
C VAL A 186 14.03 -2.38 18.35
N GLN A 187 14.12 -1.14 17.91
CA GLN A 187 13.13 -0.10 18.15
C GLN A 187 12.11 -0.08 17.01
N VAL A 188 10.82 -0.06 17.35
CA VAL A 188 9.72 -0.11 16.38
C VAL A 188 8.71 1.03 16.58
N THR A 189 7.96 1.37 15.54
CA THR A 189 6.71 2.14 15.60
C THR A 189 5.52 1.19 15.43
N ALA A 190 4.31 1.73 15.25
CA ALA A 190 3.15 0.92 14.90
C ALA A 190 3.24 0.26 13.50
N SER A 191 4.15 0.71 12.64
CA SER A 191 4.16 0.35 11.22
C SER A 191 5.56 0.34 10.58
N GLY A 192 6.64 0.40 11.37
CA GLY A 192 7.99 0.48 10.84
C GLY A 192 9.09 0.33 11.87
N PHE A 193 10.31 0.08 11.39
CA PHE A 193 11.51 0.02 12.22
C PHE A 193 12.15 1.40 12.39
N LYS A 194 12.71 1.63 13.58
CA LYS A 194 13.51 2.81 13.90
C LYS A 194 14.98 2.44 13.86
N TRP A 195 15.54 2.35 12.66
CA TRP A 195 16.94 1.90 12.48
C TRP A 195 17.97 2.79 13.16
N PRO A 196 17.91 4.13 13.08
CA PRO A 196 18.87 4.99 13.77
C PRO A 196 18.89 4.74 15.29
N GLU A 197 17.72 4.66 15.92
CA GLU A 197 17.57 4.41 17.35
C GLU A 197 17.99 2.99 17.73
N THR A 198 17.69 2.00 16.88
CA THR A 198 18.14 0.61 17.07
C THR A 198 19.66 0.52 17.05
N LEU A 199 20.30 1.12 16.05
CA LEU A 199 21.76 1.09 15.91
C LEU A 199 22.46 1.85 17.05
N ALA A 200 21.88 2.96 17.50
CA ALA A 200 22.36 3.71 18.65
C ALA A 200 22.22 2.92 19.96
N ALA A 201 21.11 2.20 20.17
CA ALA A 201 20.92 1.36 21.34
C ALA A 201 21.97 0.23 21.42
N ILE A 202 22.34 -0.35 20.27
CA ILE A 202 23.42 -1.35 20.21
C ILE A 202 24.77 -0.70 20.56
N ASP A 203 25.06 0.51 20.07
CA ASP A 203 26.29 1.22 20.43
C ASP A 203 26.37 1.52 21.94
N SER A 204 25.28 2.03 22.53
CA SER A 204 25.24 2.29 23.97
C SER A 204 25.45 1.01 24.79
N ALA A 205 24.86 -0.11 24.39
CA ALA A 205 25.07 -1.39 25.08
C ALA A 205 26.52 -1.90 24.99
N ILE A 206 27.24 -1.57 23.91
CA ILE A 206 28.68 -1.85 23.80
C ILE A 206 29.48 -0.95 24.74
N GLU A 207 29.16 0.34 24.79
CA GLU A 207 29.83 1.32 25.65
C GLU A 207 29.63 1.00 27.14
N ASP A 208 28.42 0.56 27.52
CA ASP A 208 28.05 0.21 28.89
C ASP A 208 28.59 -1.16 29.33
N GLY A 209 29.12 -1.95 28.39
CA GLY A 209 29.71 -3.28 28.65
C GLY A 209 28.68 -4.42 28.73
N ASP A 210 27.41 -4.14 28.46
CA ASP A 210 26.32 -5.12 28.40
C ASP A 210 26.44 -6.01 27.14
N LEU A 211 27.07 -5.49 26.07
CA LEU A 211 27.32 -6.19 24.83
C LEU A 211 28.81 -6.13 24.44
N THR A 212 29.36 -7.23 23.92
CA THR A 212 30.72 -7.18 23.35
C THR A 212 30.72 -6.50 21.99
N ALA A 213 31.80 -5.79 21.64
CA ALA A 213 31.95 -5.13 20.35
C ALA A 213 31.78 -6.11 19.16
N GLU A 214 32.29 -7.35 19.29
CA GLU A 214 32.15 -8.40 18.26
C GLU A 214 30.67 -8.81 18.07
N LYS A 215 29.95 -9.00 19.17
CA LYS A 215 28.53 -9.37 19.13
C LYS A 215 27.67 -8.23 18.59
N GLY A 216 27.94 -6.99 19.00
CA GLY A 216 27.26 -5.81 18.48
C GLY A 216 27.50 -5.59 16.98
N ALA A 217 28.75 -5.76 16.51
CA ALA A 217 29.05 -5.71 15.08
C ALA A 217 28.28 -6.78 14.28
N THR A 218 28.22 -8.00 14.80
CA THR A 218 27.47 -9.11 14.18
C THR A 218 25.97 -8.82 14.11
N MET A 219 25.38 -8.24 15.17
CA MET A 219 23.97 -7.86 15.21
C MET A 219 23.67 -6.75 14.19
N LYS A 220 24.49 -5.71 14.14
CA LYS A 220 24.35 -4.61 13.17
C LYS A 220 24.44 -5.10 11.72
N GLU A 221 25.38 -6.00 11.44
CA GLU A 221 25.51 -6.60 10.11
C GLU A 221 24.29 -7.47 9.76
N SER A 222 23.75 -8.21 10.73
CA SER A 222 22.55 -9.03 10.51
C SER A 222 21.31 -8.16 10.23
N ILE A 223 21.16 -7.04 10.95
CA ILE A 223 20.10 -6.05 10.70
C ILE A 223 20.26 -5.41 9.32
N ARG A 224 21.50 -5.05 8.94
CA ARG A 224 21.80 -4.51 7.61
C ARG A 224 21.50 -5.51 6.50
N LEU A 225 21.84 -6.78 6.69
CA LEU A 225 21.50 -7.82 5.72
C LEU A 225 19.99 -8.04 5.62
N PHE A 226 19.27 -7.94 6.75
CA PHE A 226 17.81 -8.00 6.75
C PHE A 226 17.19 -6.86 5.94
N SER A 227 17.59 -5.60 6.13
CA SER A 227 17.03 -4.49 5.35
C SER A 227 17.22 -4.66 3.83
N LEU A 228 18.25 -5.38 3.41
CA LEU A 228 18.54 -5.69 2.01
C LEU A 228 17.84 -6.94 1.48
N THR A 229 17.40 -7.85 2.34
CA THR A 229 16.95 -9.20 1.93
C THR A 229 15.67 -9.69 2.60
N TYR A 230 15.00 -8.86 3.42
CA TYR A 230 13.78 -9.25 4.14
C TYR A 230 12.69 -9.77 3.18
N GLU A 231 12.68 -9.28 1.94
CA GLU A 231 11.78 -9.77 0.91
C GLU A 231 11.97 -11.25 0.62
N HIS A 232 13.21 -11.74 0.55
CA HIS A 232 13.48 -13.16 0.35
C HIS A 232 13.05 -14.01 1.56
N ASP A 233 13.18 -13.47 2.78
CA ASP A 233 12.78 -14.18 4.00
C ASP A 233 11.26 -14.26 4.10
N ILE A 234 10.54 -13.19 3.74
CA ILE A 234 9.08 -13.15 3.71
C ILE A 234 8.56 -14.01 2.55
N LEU A 235 9.20 -13.96 1.36
CA LEU A 235 8.84 -14.73 0.17
C LEU A 235 9.08 -16.25 0.30
N ALA A 236 9.76 -16.69 1.35
CA ALA A 236 9.92 -18.10 1.70
C ALA A 236 8.85 -18.61 2.68
N GLY A 237 7.96 -17.73 3.16
CA GLY A 237 6.93 -17.99 4.16
C GLY A 237 5.57 -18.42 3.60
N GLU A 238 4.48 -18.02 4.27
CA GLU A 238 3.12 -18.38 3.87
C GLU A 238 2.62 -17.55 2.68
N VAL A 239 1.78 -18.15 1.82
CA VAL A 239 1.23 -17.48 0.61
C VAL A 239 0.39 -16.23 0.96
N SER A 240 -0.25 -16.20 2.13
CA SER A 240 -0.96 -15.01 2.64
C SER A 240 -0.02 -13.82 2.81
N ASP A 241 1.17 -14.06 3.36
CA ASP A 241 2.14 -13.03 3.73
C ASP A 241 2.72 -12.38 2.49
N HIS A 242 2.97 -13.19 1.45
CA HIS A 242 3.36 -12.71 0.13
C HIS A 242 2.32 -11.76 -0.46
N ASN A 243 1.03 -12.07 -0.30
CA ASN A 243 -0.05 -11.25 -0.86
C ASN A 243 -0.15 -9.90 -0.14
N HIS A 244 0.00 -9.85 1.18
CA HIS A 244 0.02 -8.60 1.93
C HIS A 244 1.21 -7.70 1.54
N LEU A 245 2.42 -8.28 1.46
CA LEU A 245 3.61 -7.55 1.01
C LEU A 245 3.44 -7.03 -0.42
N ASN A 246 2.94 -7.87 -1.34
CA ASN A 246 2.75 -7.48 -2.73
C ASN A 246 1.72 -6.35 -2.89
N ILE A 247 0.68 -6.27 -2.05
CA ILE A 247 -0.24 -5.13 -2.09
C ILE A 247 0.49 -3.84 -1.71
N VAL A 248 1.21 -3.83 -0.59
CA VAL A 248 1.91 -2.62 -0.11
C VAL A 248 2.94 -2.15 -1.15
N LYS A 249 3.61 -3.09 -1.83
CA LYS A 249 4.51 -2.78 -2.96
C LYS A 249 3.79 -2.21 -4.18
N SER A 250 2.67 -2.80 -4.58
CA SER A 250 1.86 -2.27 -5.68
C SER A 250 1.37 -0.85 -5.38
N LEU A 251 0.99 -0.57 -4.12
CA LEU A 251 0.62 0.76 -3.66
C LEU A 251 1.79 1.74 -3.68
N ALA A 252 2.96 1.35 -3.17
CA ALA A 252 4.16 2.18 -3.24
C ALA A 252 4.52 2.53 -4.69
N THR A 253 4.46 1.55 -5.60
CA THR A 253 4.67 1.74 -7.04
C THR A 253 3.64 2.72 -7.63
N SER A 254 2.37 2.56 -7.24
CA SER A 254 1.29 3.45 -7.67
C SER A 254 1.53 4.88 -7.21
N ILE A 255 1.82 5.09 -5.92
CA ILE A 255 2.14 6.41 -5.35
C ILE A 255 3.30 7.06 -6.11
N THR A 256 4.44 6.37 -6.26
CA THR A 256 5.59 6.93 -6.97
C THR A 256 5.28 7.29 -8.42
N SER A 257 4.57 6.41 -9.14
CA SER A 257 4.22 6.66 -10.54
C SER A 257 3.26 7.83 -10.70
N LEU A 258 2.23 7.93 -9.85
CA LEU A 258 1.26 9.02 -9.88
C LEU A 258 1.90 10.36 -9.49
N THR A 259 2.71 10.39 -8.42
CA THR A 259 3.47 11.60 -8.01
C THR A 259 4.37 12.09 -9.13
N ARG A 260 5.12 11.19 -9.77
CA ARG A 260 5.95 11.55 -10.93
C ARG A 260 5.10 12.09 -12.09
N GLY A 261 3.93 11.50 -12.33
CA GLY A 261 2.98 12.00 -13.32
C GLY A 261 2.53 13.44 -13.03
N ILE A 262 2.33 13.80 -11.75
CA ILE A 262 2.03 15.17 -11.32
C ILE A 262 3.22 16.10 -11.60
N GLU A 263 4.43 15.73 -11.17
CA GLU A 263 5.65 16.53 -11.37
C GLU A 263 5.93 16.80 -12.87
N GLU A 264 5.75 15.78 -13.72
CA GLU A 264 5.97 15.89 -15.17
C GLU A 264 4.89 16.73 -15.88
N ARG A 265 3.62 16.65 -15.45
CA ARG A 265 2.49 17.37 -16.08
C ARG A 265 2.26 18.77 -15.54
N PHE A 266 2.59 19.00 -14.29
CA PHE A 266 2.38 20.27 -13.59
C PHE A 266 3.68 20.74 -12.95
N PRO A 267 4.72 21.03 -13.76
CA PRO A 267 5.98 21.50 -13.22
C PRO A 267 5.75 22.78 -12.43
N GLU A 268 6.15 22.79 -11.17
CA GLU A 268 6.07 24.00 -10.37
C GLU A 268 6.93 25.10 -11.00
N SER A 269 6.35 26.27 -11.21
CA SER A 269 7.06 27.45 -11.71
C SER A 269 7.95 28.03 -10.59
N GLY A 270 8.99 27.29 -10.23
CA GLY A 270 9.91 27.60 -9.13
C GLY A 270 10.76 26.37 -8.84
N GLY A 271 12.04 26.43 -9.18
CA GLY A 271 12.92 25.26 -9.10
C GLY A 271 13.13 24.73 -7.68
N VAL A 272 13.64 23.49 -7.67
CA VAL A 272 14.31 22.75 -6.59
C VAL A 272 13.46 21.65 -5.93
N SER A 273 13.60 20.46 -6.53
CA SER A 273 13.96 19.16 -5.92
C SER A 273 13.00 18.07 -6.37
N SER A 274 13.47 17.27 -7.33
CA SER A 274 12.89 15.96 -7.63
C SER A 274 12.75 15.18 -6.33
N SER A 275 11.52 14.88 -5.93
CA SER A 275 11.31 13.94 -4.84
C SER A 275 11.67 12.55 -5.37
N GLY A 276 12.88 12.10 -5.01
CA GLY A 276 13.38 10.78 -5.37
C GLY A 276 12.47 9.66 -4.84
N PRO A 277 12.67 8.42 -5.31
CA PRO A 277 11.84 7.28 -4.89
C PRO A 277 11.79 7.16 -3.36
N SER A 278 10.65 6.65 -2.86
CA SER A 278 10.30 6.62 -1.44
C SER A 278 11.48 6.21 -0.55
N SER A 279 11.74 7.01 0.48
CA SER A 279 12.86 6.92 1.43
C SER A 279 12.88 5.68 2.32
N GLU A 280 12.07 4.65 2.06
CA GLU A 280 12.03 3.47 2.92
C GLU A 280 13.32 2.64 2.83
N CYS A 281 14.15 2.82 1.79
CA CYS A 281 15.39 2.05 1.65
C CYS A 281 16.63 2.79 1.09
N GLU A 282 16.51 4.00 0.51
CA GLU A 282 17.65 4.58 -0.24
C GLU A 282 18.54 5.57 0.54
N SER A 283 18.06 6.24 1.60
CA SER A 283 18.83 7.34 2.20
C SER A 283 19.75 6.96 3.37
N GLU A 284 19.68 5.75 3.92
CA GLU A 284 20.27 5.48 5.26
C GLU A 284 21.59 4.70 5.25
N PHE A 285 22.07 4.24 4.10
CA PHE A 285 23.37 3.52 3.99
C PHE A 285 24.48 4.30 3.30
N SER A 286 24.26 5.59 3.04
CA SER A 286 25.30 6.45 2.46
C SER A 286 26.22 7.01 3.56
N TYR A 287 27.23 6.23 3.97
CA TYR A 287 28.42 6.79 4.59
C TYR A 287 29.64 6.55 3.71
N SER A 288 30.12 7.66 3.15
CA SER A 288 31.52 8.03 2.95
C SER A 288 32.52 6.87 2.99
N SER A 289 32.92 6.41 1.81
CA SER A 289 34.20 5.72 1.62
C SER A 289 35.29 6.51 2.33
N THR A 290 35.79 5.96 3.43
CA THR A 290 36.94 6.49 4.15
C THR A 290 38.14 6.38 3.21
N SER A 291 38.54 7.50 2.62
CA SER A 291 39.83 7.61 1.95
C SER A 291 40.91 7.47 3.02
N SER A 292 41.51 6.29 3.08
CA SER A 292 42.79 6.05 3.72
C SER A 292 43.84 6.96 3.08
N SER A 293 44.35 7.94 3.81
CA SER A 293 45.66 8.53 3.56
C SER A 293 46.46 8.43 4.85
N SER A 294 47.24 7.37 4.91
CA SER A 294 48.39 7.18 5.80
C SER A 294 49.42 8.29 5.59
N ASP A 295 49.97 8.77 6.70
CA ASP A 295 51.15 9.65 6.80
C ASP A 295 52.34 9.20 5.95
N SER A 296 53.09 10.18 5.40
CA SER A 296 54.57 10.23 5.38
C SER A 296 55.06 11.52 4.70
N ASP A 297 55.36 12.55 5.49
CA ASP A 297 56.63 13.33 5.58
C ASP A 297 56.41 14.68 6.30
#